data_AF-A0A2W4KCZ9-F1
#
_entry.id   AF-A0A2W4KCZ9-F1
#
_cell.length_a   1.000
_cell.length_b   1.000
_cell.length_c   1.000
_cell.angle_alpha   90.00
_cell.angle_beta   90.00
_cell.angle_gamma   90.00
#
_symmetry.space_group_name_H-M   'P 1'
#
loop_
_entity.id
_entity.type
_entity.pdbx_description
1 polymer ?
#
loop_
_entity_poly.entity_id
_entity_poly.type
_entity_poly.pdbx_seq_one_letter_code
_entity_poly.pdbx_strand_id
1 'polypeptide(L)'
;MQSLTSQEIRQRRSDFWTSKAHAHLPEASLIADKESTALFNVAGMQPLIPYLAGKPHPLENQLFNIQKCVRTVDIDEVGDSSHLTFF
;
A
#
# COMPACT_ATOMS: atom_id res chain seq x y z
N MET A 1 20.84 -8.10 17.62
CA MET A 1 19.49 -7.50 17.40
C MET A 1 18.47 -8.63 17.46
N GLN A 2 17.31 -8.40 18.07
CA GLN A 2 16.20 -9.37 17.97
C GLN A 2 15.68 -9.40 16.53
N SER A 3 15.44 -10.60 16.00
CA SER A 3 14.75 -10.77 14.73
C SER A 3 13.27 -10.43 14.91
N LEU A 4 12.69 -9.66 14.00
CA LEU A 4 11.27 -9.34 13.96
C LEU A 4 10.61 -10.14 12.85
N THR A 5 9.40 -10.62 13.11
CA THR A 5 8.52 -11.20 12.11
C THR A 5 7.91 -10.12 11.21
N SER A 6 7.49 -10.50 10.01
CA SER A 6 6.80 -9.60 9.07
C SER A 6 5.53 -8.99 9.67
N GLN A 7 4.82 -9.73 10.53
CA GLN A 7 3.63 -9.24 11.22
C GLN A 7 3.98 -8.17 12.26
N GLU A 8 5.04 -8.37 13.05
CA GLU A 8 5.50 -7.38 14.03
C GLU A 8 5.98 -6.10 13.34
N ILE A 9 6.64 -6.19 12.19
CA ILE A 9 7.07 -5.02 11.42
C ILE A 9 5.85 -4.22 10.93
N ARG A 10 4.82 -4.89 10.39
CA ARG A 10 3.57 -4.24 9.98
C ARG A 10 2.87 -3.56 11.16
N GLN A 11 2.78 -4.25 12.30
CA GLN A 11 2.16 -3.69 13.50
C GLN A 11 2.91 -2.45 13.97
N ARG A 12 4.25 -2.51 14.10
CA ARG A 12 5.06 -1.35 14.49
C ARG A 12 4.92 -0.16 13.54
N ARG A 13 4.82 -0.40 12.24
CA ARG A 13 4.55 0.65 11.24
C ARG A 13 3.18 1.28 11.46
N SER A 14 2.16 0.45 11.70
CA SER A 14 0.79 0.92 12.00
C SER A 14 0.75 1.76 13.27
N ASP A 15 1.36 1.26 14.34
CA ASP A 15 1.43 1.96 15.64
C ASP A 15 2.15 3.30 15.51
N PHE A 16 3.25 3.34 14.77
CA PHE A 16 4.00 4.57 14.52
C PHE A 16 3.12 5.64 13.86
N TRP A 17 2.47 5.34 12.74
CA TRP A 17 1.65 6.32 12.02
C TRP A 17 0.40 6.71 12.81
N THR A 18 -0.20 5.77 13.53
CA THR A 18 -1.31 6.05 14.45
C THR A 18 -0.87 7.02 15.56
N SER A 19 0.32 6.84 16.14
CA SER A 19 0.88 7.76 17.13
C SER A 19 1.16 9.18 16.59
N LYS A 20 1.26 9.33 15.26
CA LYS A 20 1.41 10.59 14.54
C LYS A 20 0.07 11.13 14.03
N ALA A 21 -1.05 10.64 14.55
CA ALA A 21 -2.40 11.05 14.18
C ALA A 21 -2.74 10.87 12.68
N HIS A 22 -2.08 9.94 11.99
CA HIS A 22 -2.49 9.55 10.65
C HIS A 22 -3.63 8.53 10.74
N ALA A 23 -4.68 8.72 9.94
CA ALA A 23 -5.78 7.78 9.89
C ALA A 23 -5.39 6.52 9.10
N HIS A 24 -5.73 5.35 9.64
CA HIS A 24 -5.53 4.09 8.94
C HIS A 24 -6.54 3.95 7.80
N LEU A 25 -6.03 3.88 6.57
CA LEU A 25 -6.83 3.59 5.38
C LEU A 25 -6.85 2.07 5.16
N PRO A 26 -8.04 1.43 5.11
CA PRO A 26 -8.17 0.02 4.83
C PRO A 26 -7.51 -0.38 3.50
N GLU A 27 -7.01 -1.62 3.44
CA GLU A 27 -6.46 -2.18 2.21
C GLU A 27 -7.51 -2.14 1.09
N ALA A 28 -7.12 -1.61 -0.06
CA ALA A 28 -7.91 -1.69 -1.28
C ALA A 28 -7.75 -3.07 -1.96
N SER A 29 -8.68 -3.39 -2.85
CA SER A 29 -8.63 -4.58 -3.71
C SER A 29 -7.31 -4.65 -4.50
N LEU A 30 -6.83 -5.85 -4.84
CA LEU A 30 -5.74 -6.01 -5.81
C LEU A 30 -6.17 -5.63 -7.22
N ILE A 31 -7.43 -5.87 -7.56
CA ILE A 31 -8.02 -5.46 -8.84
C ILE A 31 -8.26 -3.96 -8.75
N ALA A 32 -7.68 -3.22 -9.69
CA ALA A 32 -7.85 -1.78 -9.73
C ALA A 32 -9.30 -1.41 -10.07
N ASP A 33 -9.70 -0.18 -9.72
CA ASP A 33 -11.03 0.34 -10.07
C ASP A 33 -11.18 0.42 -11.60
N LYS A 34 -12.42 0.35 -12.10
CA LYS A 34 -12.72 0.37 -13.53
C LYS A 34 -12.24 1.62 -14.24
N GLU A 35 -12.17 2.73 -13.52
CA GLU A 35 -11.68 4.02 -14.02
C GLU A 35 -10.15 4.12 -14.01
N SER A 36 -9.45 3.13 -13.44
CA SER A 36 -7.99 3.04 -13.46
C SER A 36 -7.50 2.53 -14.81
N THR A 37 -6.40 3.09 -15.30
CA THR A 37 -5.68 2.56 -16.47
C THR A 37 -4.81 1.35 -16.12
N ALA A 38 -4.56 1.09 -14.82
CA ALA A 38 -3.81 -0.08 -14.36
C ALA A 38 -4.73 -1.30 -14.20
N LEU A 39 -4.22 -2.49 -14.49
CA LEU A 39 -4.96 -3.75 -14.29
C LEU A 39 -5.04 -4.15 -12.81
N PHE A 40 -3.94 -3.98 -12.08
CA PHE A 40 -3.84 -4.25 -10.65
C PHE A 40 -3.36 -3.01 -9.90
N ASN A 41 -3.66 -2.96 -8.60
CA ASN A 41 -3.00 -2.02 -7.70
C ASN A 41 -1.54 -2.46 -7.50
N VAL A 42 -0.63 -1.67 -8.03
CA VAL A 42 0.83 -1.79 -7.98
C VAL A 42 1.47 -0.91 -6.89
N ALA A 43 0.69 -0.02 -6.28
CA ALA A 43 1.13 0.90 -5.22
C ALA A 43 -0.01 1.32 -4.28
N GLY A 44 0.34 1.58 -3.01
CA GLY A 44 -0.59 2.07 -1.98
C GLY A 44 -1.21 3.44 -2.26
N MET A 45 -0.69 4.20 -3.23
CA MET A 45 -1.22 5.52 -3.60
C MET A 45 -2.30 5.45 -4.69
N GLN A 46 -2.42 4.36 -5.43
CA GLN A 46 -3.36 4.29 -6.56
C GLN A 46 -4.82 4.49 -6.16
N PRO A 47 -5.31 3.87 -5.07
CA PRO A 47 -6.66 4.17 -4.56
C PRO A 47 -6.83 5.64 -4.15
N LEU A 48 -5.72 6.36 -3.94
CA LEU A 48 -5.72 7.75 -3.50
C LEU A 48 -5.63 8.77 -4.64
N ILE A 49 -5.43 8.33 -5.89
CA ILE A 49 -5.24 9.24 -7.05
C ILE A 49 -6.32 10.34 -7.13
N PRO A 50 -7.63 10.05 -7.03
CA PRO A 50 -8.65 11.10 -7.13
C PRO A 50 -8.51 12.19 -6.05
N TYR A 51 -8.04 11.80 -4.86
CA TYR A 51 -7.89 12.71 -3.73
C TYR A 51 -6.59 13.51 -3.81
N LEU A 52 -5.52 12.86 -4.26
CA LEU A 52 -4.26 13.52 -4.59
C LEU A 52 -4.42 14.52 -5.74
N ALA A 53 -5.38 14.29 -6.64
CA ALA A 53 -5.77 15.22 -7.70
C ALA A 53 -6.66 16.39 -7.22
N GLY A 54 -6.92 16.50 -5.91
CA GLY A 54 -7.60 17.63 -5.29
C GLY A 54 -9.03 17.36 -4.81
N LYS A 55 -9.56 16.13 -4.94
CA LYS A 55 -10.82 15.77 -4.27
C LYS A 55 -10.59 15.60 -2.76
N PRO A 56 -11.52 16.04 -1.90
CA PRO A 56 -11.39 15.79 -0.46
C PRO A 56 -11.56 14.30 -0.14
N HIS A 57 -10.72 13.78 0.75
CA HIS A 57 -10.83 12.41 1.24
C HIS A 57 -11.76 12.34 2.47
N PRO A 58 -12.65 11.33 2.61
CA PRO A 58 -13.65 11.28 3.67
C PRO A 58 -13.10 11.01 5.08
N LEU A 59 -11.92 10.40 5.19
CA LEU A 59 -11.27 10.16 6.49
C LEU A 59 -10.61 11.44 7.01
N GLU A 60 -9.43 11.78 6.49
CA GLU A 60 -8.61 12.92 6.92
C GLU A 60 -7.60 13.28 5.82
N ASN A 61 -6.81 14.35 6.03
CA ASN A 61 -5.72 14.74 5.12
C ASN A 61 -4.41 13.95 5.32
N GLN A 62 -4.24 13.27 6.46
CA GLN A 62 -3.06 12.46 6.77
C GLN A 62 -3.47 11.00 6.92
N LEU A 63 -3.03 10.17 5.98
CA LEU A 63 -3.46 8.77 5.87
C LEU A 63 -2.23 7.85 5.83
N PHE A 64 -2.39 6.63 6.31
CA PHE A 64 -1.41 5.55 6.08
C PHE A 64 -2.13 4.24 5.72
N ASN A 65 -1.47 3.38 4.95
CA ASN A 65 -1.93 2.02 4.66
C ASN A 65 -0.76 1.03 4.58
N ILE A 66 -1.11 -0.25 4.53
CA ILE A 66 -0.22 -1.37 4.22
C ILE A 66 -0.85 -2.12 3.04
N GLN A 67 -0.78 -1.52 1.85
CA GLN A 67 -1.45 -2.04 0.65
C GLN A 67 -0.71 -3.25 0.06
N LYS A 68 -1.44 -4.34 -0.14
CA LYS A 68 -0.99 -5.46 -0.99
C LYS A 68 -0.95 -5.03 -2.45
N CYS A 69 0.12 -5.33 -3.14
CA CYS A 69 0.35 -4.91 -4.52
C CYS A 69 0.62 -6.11 -5.42
N VAL A 70 0.27 -5.99 -6.71
CA VAL A 70 0.71 -6.94 -7.74
C VAL A 70 1.45 -6.19 -8.84
N ARG A 71 2.69 -6.58 -9.13
CA ARG A 71 3.49 -6.08 -10.25
C ARG A 71 3.92 -7.23 -11.14
N THR A 72 3.25 -7.38 -12.27
CA THR A 72 3.61 -8.40 -13.27
C THR A 72 4.82 -8.01 -14.10
N VAL A 73 5.18 -6.72 -14.12
CA VAL A 73 6.36 -6.22 -14.83
C VAL A 73 7.67 -6.67 -14.20
N ASP A 74 7.64 -7.04 -12.91
CA ASP A 74 8.81 -7.49 -12.17
C ASP A 74 9.04 -9.02 -12.32
N ILE A 75 8.25 -9.72 -13.15
CA ILE A 75 8.24 -11.19 -13.19
C ILE A 75 9.58 -11.80 -13.62
N ASP A 76 10.30 -11.16 -14.53
CA ASP A 76 11.59 -11.65 -15.02
C ASP A 76 12.72 -11.46 -14.00
N GLU A 77 12.54 -10.55 -13.04
CA GLU A 77 13.49 -10.28 -11.94
C GLU A 77 13.24 -11.18 -10.72
N VAL A 78 12.08 -11.86 -10.65
CA VAL A 78 11.76 -12.75 -9.54
C VAL A 78 12.75 -13.92 -9.49
N GLY A 79 13.31 -14.13 -8.30
CA GLY A 79 14.34 -15.14 -8.03
C GLY A 79 15.59 -14.56 -7.38
N ASP A 80 15.69 -13.23 -7.32
CA ASP A 80 16.71 -12.53 -6.55
C ASP A 80 16.30 -12.31 -5.08
N SER A 81 17.07 -11.50 -4.35
CA SER A 81 16.84 -11.22 -2.93
C SER A 81 15.72 -10.21 -2.62
N SER A 82 15.11 -9.58 -3.62
CA SER A 82 14.28 -8.39 -3.44
C SER A 82 13.00 -8.30 -4.27
N HIS A 83 12.92 -8.97 -5.42
CA HIS A 83 11.80 -8.85 -6.35
C HIS A 83 10.72 -9.89 -6.08
N LEU A 84 9.48 -9.41 -6.02
CA LEU A 84 8.26 -10.20 -5.89
C LEU A 84 7.22 -9.65 -6.86
N THR A 85 6.36 -10.52 -7.39
CA THR A 85 5.18 -10.06 -8.12
C THR A 85 4.04 -9.66 -7.18
N PHE A 86 3.94 -10.27 -5.99
CA PHE A 86 2.99 -9.90 -4.95
C PHE A 86 3.72 -9.53 -3.67
N PHE A 87 3.43 -8.34 -3.12
CA PHE A 87 4.07 -7.83 -1.91
C PHE A 87 3.13 -6.98 -1.06
#